data_AF-A0A4R1GET3-F1
#
_entry.id   AF-A0A4R1GET3-F1
#
_cell.length_a   1.000
_cell.length_b   1.000
_cell.length_c   1.000
_cell.angle_alpha   90.00
_cell.angle_beta   90.00
_cell.angle_gamma   90.00
#
_symmetry.space_group_name_H-M   'P 1'
#
loop_
_entity.id
_entity.type
_entity.pdbx_description
1 polymer ?
#
loop_
_entity_poly.entity_id
_entity_poly.type
_entity_poly.pdbx_seq_one_letter_code
_entity_poly.pdbx_strand_id
1 'polypeptide(L)'
;MWRLFLCLFIGLVLFFPFKHVLSCSSDCYKCHSSIPADKNHEVLKSCTSCHPDHDEKALSSKCGADCFDCHSVARVMSSSPAHKVIGQCIDCHKKLSPKESPAVEELYNQLIGG
;
A
#
# COMPACT_ATOMS: atom_id res chain seq x y z
N MET A 1 6.53 -42.77 -22.54
CA MET A 1 5.32 -42.05 -22.10
C MET A 1 5.59 -41.20 -20.86
N TRP A 2 6.18 -41.75 -19.78
CA TRP A 2 6.54 -41.01 -18.54
C TRP A 2 7.46 -39.78 -18.74
N ARG A 3 8.46 -39.89 -19.63
CA ARG A 3 9.43 -38.82 -19.90
C ARG A 3 8.84 -37.57 -20.57
N LEU A 4 7.80 -37.73 -21.40
CA LEU A 4 7.09 -36.59 -22.02
C LEU A 4 6.22 -35.85 -21.00
N PHE A 5 5.60 -36.57 -20.07
CA PHE A 5 4.83 -35.97 -18.97
C PHE A 5 5.71 -35.17 -18.01
N LEU A 6 6.94 -35.62 -17.76
CA LEU A 6 7.89 -34.93 -16.89
C LEU A 6 8.33 -33.57 -17.49
N CYS A 7 8.57 -33.50 -18.79
CA CYS A 7 8.96 -32.25 -19.47
C CYS A 7 7.80 -31.24 -19.55
N LEU A 8 6.55 -31.73 -19.68
CA LEU A 8 5.35 -30.88 -19.68
C LEU A 8 5.10 -30.23 -18.31
N PHE A 9 5.36 -30.95 -17.21
CA PHE A 9 5.26 -30.40 -15.86
C PHE A 9 6.38 -29.40 -15.55
N ILE A 10 7.61 -29.65 -16.00
CA ILE A 10 8.76 -28.74 -15.79
C ILE A 10 8.60 -27.44 -16.61
N GLY A 11 7.99 -27.49 -17.80
CA GLY A 11 7.73 -26.30 -18.61
C GLY A 11 6.68 -25.36 -18.02
N LEU A 12 5.70 -25.88 -17.27
CA LEU A 12 4.61 -25.08 -16.69
C LEU A 12 5.06 -24.23 -15.49
N VAL A 13 6.06 -24.70 -14.73
CA VAL A 13 6.57 -24.01 -13.53
C VAL A 13 7.48 -22.82 -13.90
N LEU A 14 8.08 -22.83 -15.10
CA LEU A 14 8.99 -21.77 -15.57
C LEU A 14 8.28 -20.57 -16.22
N PHE A 15 6.96 -20.63 -16.40
CA PHE A 15 6.15 -19.57 -16.98
C PHE A 15 5.18 -18.92 -15.97
N PHE A 16 5.42 -19.08 -14.67
CA PHE A 16 4.69 -18.33 -13.66
C PHE A 16 5.30 -16.93 -13.57
N PRO A 17 4.63 -15.85 -14.02
CA PRO A 17 5.11 -14.51 -13.74
C PRO A 17 5.08 -14.36 -12.22
N PHE A 18 6.26 -14.34 -11.60
CA PHE A 18 6.46 -13.98 -10.22
C PHE A 18 6.06 -12.51 -10.08
N LYS A 19 4.75 -12.26 -9.99
CA LYS A 19 4.25 -10.97 -9.57
C LYS A 19 4.60 -10.87 -8.10
N HIS A 20 5.80 -10.36 -7.82
CA HIS A 20 6.16 -9.90 -6.50
C HIS A 20 5.08 -8.90 -6.10
N VAL A 21 4.14 -9.36 -5.28
CA VAL A 21 3.21 -8.49 -4.58
C VAL A 21 4.11 -7.74 -3.61
N LEU A 22 4.54 -6.55 -4.01
CA LEU A 22 5.25 -5.63 -3.13
C LEU A 22 4.22 -5.19 -2.10
N SER A 23 4.07 -6.01 -1.05
CA SER A 23 3.44 -5.61 0.20
C SER A 23 4.24 -4.41 0.68
N CYS A 24 3.56 -3.30 0.94
CA CYS A 24 4.22 -2.05 1.24
C CYS A 24 4.40 -1.96 2.76
N SER A 25 5.64 -2.19 3.18
CA SER A 25 6.22 -1.69 4.43
C SER A 25 5.72 -0.29 4.80
N SER A 26 5.94 0.11 6.05
CA SER A 26 5.75 1.49 6.52
C SER A 26 6.63 2.54 5.82
N ASP A 27 7.59 2.11 5.00
CA ASP A 27 8.36 2.95 4.08
C ASP A 27 7.66 3.08 2.72
N CYS A 28 6.95 4.19 2.52
CA CYS A 28 6.18 4.46 1.31
C CYS A 28 7.04 4.46 0.03
N TYR A 29 8.33 4.81 0.13
CA TYR A 29 9.22 4.88 -1.04
C TYR A 29 9.55 3.50 -1.62
N LYS A 30 9.38 2.42 -0.85
CA LYS A 30 9.59 1.05 -1.35
C LYS A 30 8.62 0.68 -2.47
N CYS A 31 7.40 1.22 -2.42
CA CYS A 31 6.38 0.97 -3.43
C CYS A 31 6.17 2.17 -4.37
N HIS A 32 6.32 3.39 -3.86
CA HIS A 32 6.15 4.62 -4.63
C HIS A 32 7.50 5.25 -5.01
N SER A 33 8.22 4.60 -5.93
CA SER A 33 9.58 5.02 -6.34
C SER A 33 9.66 6.36 -7.07
N SER A 34 8.54 6.92 -7.51
CA SER A 34 8.46 8.19 -8.26
C SER A 34 7.87 9.35 -7.44
N ILE A 35 7.92 9.27 -6.11
CA ILE A 35 7.52 10.40 -5.24
C ILE A 35 8.48 11.58 -5.47
N PRO A 36 7.97 12.79 -5.73
CA PRO A 36 8.80 13.98 -5.84
C PRO A 36 9.61 14.26 -4.56
N ALA A 37 10.87 14.64 -4.72
CA ALA A 37 11.72 15.09 -3.62
C ALA A 37 11.40 16.55 -3.27
N ASP A 38 10.22 16.81 -2.71
CA ASP A 38 9.76 18.13 -2.28
C ASP A 38 9.35 18.16 -0.80
N LYS A 39 9.17 19.38 -0.28
CA LYS A 39 8.81 19.62 1.13
C LYS A 39 7.47 19.02 1.54
N ASN A 40 6.54 18.83 0.61
CA ASN A 40 5.22 18.26 0.92
C ASN A 40 5.31 16.74 1.15
N HIS A 41 6.26 16.07 0.49
CA HIS A 41 6.47 14.63 0.63
C HIS A 41 7.54 14.24 1.66
N GLU A 42 8.29 15.20 2.22
CA GLU A 42 9.28 14.94 3.26
C GLU A 42 8.69 14.24 4.50
N VAL A 43 7.40 14.50 4.79
CA VAL A 43 6.70 13.90 5.93
C VAL A 43 6.64 12.38 5.88
N LEU A 44 6.74 11.77 4.69
CA LEU A 44 6.73 10.30 4.53
C LEU A 44 7.90 9.62 5.25
N LYS A 45 9.02 10.33 5.44
CA LYS A 45 10.18 9.82 6.19
C LYS A 45 9.91 9.71 7.69
N SER A 46 8.90 10.40 8.20
CA SER A 46 8.58 10.39 9.64
C SER A 46 7.81 9.13 10.06
N CYS A 47 7.10 8.48 9.13
CA CYS A 47 6.25 7.33 9.41
C CYS A 47 7.05 6.16 10.00
N THR A 48 8.24 5.91 9.45
CA THR A 48 9.13 4.82 9.88
C THR A 48 9.77 5.05 11.25
N SER A 49 9.71 6.26 11.80
CA SER A 49 10.24 6.55 13.14
C SER A 49 9.42 5.86 14.24
N CYS A 50 8.11 5.71 14.05
CA CYS A 50 7.22 5.00 14.98
C CYS A 50 6.78 3.64 14.45
N HIS A 51 6.71 3.47 13.13
CA HIS A 51 6.41 2.21 12.47
C HIS A 51 7.66 1.72 11.71
N PRO A 52 8.72 1.23 12.37
CA PRO A 52 9.94 0.83 11.67
C PRO A 52 9.74 -0.40 10.77
N ASP A 53 8.90 -1.35 11.20
CA ASP A 53 8.64 -2.59 10.48
C ASP A 53 7.14 -2.93 10.57
N HIS A 54 6.41 -2.69 9.48
CA HIS A 54 5.13 -3.35 9.31
C HIS A 54 5.38 -4.77 8.80
N ASP A 55 4.80 -5.79 9.44
CA ASP A 55 5.02 -7.18 9.03
C ASP A 55 4.53 -7.39 7.61
N GLU A 56 5.48 -7.56 6.69
CA GLU A 56 5.22 -7.87 5.27
C GLU A 56 4.36 -9.12 5.12
N LYS A 57 4.43 -10.06 6.07
CA LYS A 57 3.53 -11.22 6.09
C LYS A 57 2.12 -10.82 6.48
N ALA A 58 1.92 -9.88 7.40
CA ALA A 58 0.58 -9.41 7.75
C ALA A 58 -0.08 -8.69 6.56
N LEU A 59 0.68 -7.86 5.84
CA LEU A 59 0.26 -7.12 4.64
C LEU A 59 0.11 -7.98 3.37
N SER A 60 0.63 -9.20 3.36
CA SER A 60 0.47 -10.12 2.22
C SER A 60 -0.47 -11.30 2.50
N SER A 61 -0.71 -11.65 3.77
CA SER A 61 -1.51 -12.82 4.15
C SER A 61 -2.85 -12.54 4.82
N LYS A 62 -3.04 -11.35 5.40
CA LYS A 62 -4.28 -10.97 6.11
C LYS A 62 -4.83 -9.61 5.70
N CYS A 63 -3.95 -8.69 5.40
CA CYS A 63 -4.24 -7.37 4.87
C CYS A 63 -3.85 -7.34 3.39
N GLY A 64 -4.47 -6.48 2.59
CA GLY A 64 -4.04 -6.26 1.22
C GLY A 64 -2.79 -5.38 1.15
N ALA A 65 -2.43 -4.96 -0.07
CA ALA A 65 -1.25 -4.14 -0.29
C ALA A 65 -1.39 -2.69 0.25
N ASP A 66 -2.60 -2.28 0.64
CA ASP A 66 -2.88 -0.99 1.26
C ASP A 66 -3.08 -1.15 2.78
N CYS A 67 -2.42 -0.28 3.55
CA CYS A 67 -2.59 -0.18 5.00
C CYS A 67 -4.07 -0.08 5.41
N PHE A 68 -4.87 0.62 4.61
CA PHE A 68 -6.27 0.88 4.92
C PHE A 68 -7.22 -0.27 4.58
N ASP A 69 -6.74 -1.32 3.90
CA ASP A 69 -7.52 -2.55 3.70
C ASP A 69 -7.86 -3.25 5.02
N CYS A 70 -6.99 -3.11 6.02
CA CYS A 70 -7.18 -3.67 7.37
C CYS A 70 -7.50 -2.61 8.43
N HIS A 71 -7.09 -1.37 8.20
CA HIS A 71 -7.20 -0.30 9.18
C HIS A 71 -8.13 0.79 8.68
N SER A 72 -9.30 0.93 9.33
CA SER A 72 -10.15 2.09 9.11
C SER A 72 -9.37 3.38 9.34
N VAL A 73 -9.45 4.29 8.38
CA VAL A 73 -8.66 5.51 8.36
C VAL A 73 -9.10 6.45 9.47
N ALA A 74 -10.42 6.55 9.69
CA ALA A 74 -10.96 7.26 10.85
C ALA A 74 -10.38 6.73 12.17
N ARG A 75 -10.28 5.40 12.32
CA ARG A 75 -9.72 4.78 13.53
C ARG A 75 -8.24 5.10 13.68
N VAL A 76 -7.45 4.98 12.62
CA VAL A 76 -6.02 5.33 12.62
C VAL A 76 -5.81 6.80 12.94
N MET A 77 -6.56 7.70 12.31
CA MET A 77 -6.46 9.14 12.59
C MET A 77 -6.88 9.51 14.01
N SER A 78 -7.80 8.76 14.62
CA SER A 78 -8.23 8.98 16.01
C SER A 78 -7.25 8.45 17.05
N SER A 79 -6.36 7.51 16.69
CA SER A 79 -5.47 6.85 17.64
C SER A 79 -4.25 7.68 18.05
N SER A 80 -3.87 8.68 17.24
CA SER A 80 -2.76 9.58 17.56
C SER A 80 -2.91 10.93 16.86
N PRO A 81 -2.63 12.07 17.53
CA PRO A 81 -2.59 13.37 16.88
C PRO A 81 -1.62 13.43 15.68
N ALA A 82 -0.53 12.66 15.71
CA ALA A 82 0.45 12.60 14.62
C ALA A 82 -0.16 12.04 13.32
N HIS A 83 -1.15 11.14 13.42
CA HIS A 83 -1.80 10.53 12.26
C HIS A 83 -2.70 11.49 11.50
N LYS A 84 -3.01 12.68 12.05
CA LYS A 84 -3.82 13.68 11.34
C LYS A 84 -3.19 14.16 10.03
N VAL A 85 -1.88 13.97 9.87
CA VAL A 85 -1.16 14.27 8.62
C VAL A 85 -1.70 13.50 7.41
N ILE A 86 -2.28 12.31 7.63
CA ILE A 86 -2.88 11.48 6.57
C ILE A 86 -3.97 12.25 5.82
N GLY A 87 -4.76 13.07 6.53
CA GLY A 87 -5.80 13.90 5.90
C GLY A 87 -5.25 14.90 4.88
N GLN A 88 -4.07 15.47 5.14
CA GLN A 88 -3.42 16.41 4.21
C GLN A 88 -3.01 15.71 2.90
N CYS A 89 -2.54 14.47 3.01
CA CYS A 89 -2.18 13.65 1.85
C CYS A 89 -3.43 13.38 0.98
N ILE A 90 -4.53 12.97 1.62
CA ILE A 90 -5.80 12.66 0.95
C ILE A 90 -6.35 13.90 0.24
N ASP A 91 -6.43 15.03 0.94
CA ASP A 91 -6.98 16.28 0.42
C ASP A 91 -6.19 16.82 -0.78
N CYS A 92 -4.86 16.67 -0.76
CA CYS A 92 -4.00 17.08 -1.84
C CYS A 92 -4.13 16.13 -3.04
N HIS A 93 -3.98 14.83 -2.82
CA HIS A 93 -4.01 13.83 -3.88
C HIS A 93 -5.39 13.72 -4.56
N LYS A 94 -6.49 13.97 -3.84
CA LYS A 94 -7.84 14.07 -4.41
C LYS A 94 -7.92 15.13 -5.51
N LYS A 95 -7.26 16.27 -5.33
CA LYS A 95 -7.28 17.40 -6.28
C LYS A 95 -6.37 17.18 -7.50
N LEU A 96 -5.39 16.29 -7.41
CA LEU A 96 -4.39 16.04 -8.45
C LEU A 96 -4.79 14.89 -9.40
N SER A 97 -5.79 14.07 -9.06
CA SER A 97 -6.20 12.93 -9.89
C SER A 97 -7.09 13.40 -11.06
N PRO A 98 -6.71 13.16 -12.34
CA PRO A 98 -7.49 13.62 -13.51
C PRO A 98 -8.88 12.99 -13.63
N LYS A 99 -9.11 11.87 -12.94
CA LYS A 99 -10.40 11.23 -12.68
C LYS A 99 -10.28 10.56 -11.31
N GLU A 100 -11.27 10.72 -10.46
CA GLU A 100 -11.29 10.17 -9.10
C GLU A 100 -10.85 8.70 -9.11
N SER A 101 -9.73 8.39 -8.44
CA SER A 101 -9.39 7.00 -8.19
C SER A 101 -10.43 6.49 -7.19
N PRO A 102 -11.16 5.40 -7.48
CA PRO A 102 -12.13 4.84 -6.52
C PRO A 102 -11.52 4.60 -5.14
N ALA A 103 -10.20 4.32 -5.06
CA ALA A 103 -9.48 4.15 -3.80
C ALA A 103 -9.39 5.45 -2.98
N VAL A 104 -9.19 6.61 -3.62
CA VAL A 104 -9.08 7.90 -2.91
C VAL A 104 -10.46 8.37 -2.43
N GLU A 105 -11.50 8.12 -3.21
CA GLU A 105 -12.88 8.45 -2.82
C GLU A 105 -13.38 7.54 -1.69
N GLU A 106 -13.11 6.24 -1.76
CA GLU A 106 -13.38 5.28 -0.67
C GLU A 106 -12.67 5.70 0.62
N LEU A 107 -11.38 6.04 0.53
CA LEU A 107 -10.57 6.53 1.63
C LEU A 107 -11.15 7.81 2.27
N TYR A 108 -11.58 8.77 1.45
CA TYR A 108 -12.27 9.98 1.92
C TYR A 108 -13.58 9.64 2.65
N ASN A 109 -14.39 8.72 2.11
CA ASN A 109 -15.64 8.29 2.74
C ASN A 109 -15.40 7.59 4.07
N GLN A 110 -14.30 6.85 4.22
CA GLN A 110 -13.90 6.27 5.51
C GLN A 110 -13.53 7.31 6.57
N LEU A 111 -13.13 8.54 6.20
CA LEU A 111 -12.78 9.60 7.15
C LEU A 111 -13.99 10.25 7.81
N ILE A 112 -15.11 10.34 7.10
CA ILE A 112 -16.34 10.95 7.61
C ILE A 112 -17.18 10.00 8.47
N GLY A 113 -16.64 8.81 8.75
CA GLY A 113 -17.25 7.78 9.60
C GLY A 113 -18.29 6.97 8.83
N GLY A 114 -17.79 6.12 7.91
CA GLY A 114 -18.61 5.20 7.10
C GLY A 114 -19.66 4.42 7.88
#